data_AF-I6LE50-F1
#
_entry.id   AF-I6LE50-F1
#
_cell.length_a   1.000
_cell.length_b   1.000
_cell.length_c   1.000
_cell.angle_alpha   90.00
_cell.angle_beta   90.00
_cell.angle_gamma   90.00
#
_symmetry.space_group_name_H-M   'P 1'
#
loop_
_entity.id
_entity.type
_entity.pdbx_description
1 polymer ?
#
loop_
_entity_poly.entity_id
_entity_poly.type
_entity_poly.pdbx_seq_one_letter_code
_entity_poly.pdbx_strand_id
1 'polypeptide(L)'
;MARGLKKHLKRLNAPKHWMLNKLGGAFAPKPSSGPHKARECLPLILILRNKLKYALTYREVIAILMQRHVMVDAKVRTDKTYPAGFMDVVSIPKTNENFRLLYDTKGRFRLHSIKDEEAKFKLCKVRNVQF
;
A
#
# COMPACT_ATOMS: atom_id res chain seq x y z
N MET A 1 -1.04 -22.88 15.24
CA MET A 1 0.07 -23.74 15.69
C MET A 1 1.38 -22.97 15.55
N ALA A 2 2.26 -23.04 16.54
CA ALA A 2 3.56 -22.39 16.52
C ALA A 2 4.55 -23.26 15.73
N ARG A 3 4.56 -23.11 14.40
CA ARG A 3 5.45 -23.86 13.50
C ARG A 3 5.97 -22.95 12.37
N GLY A 4 6.44 -21.75 12.73
CA GLY A 4 7.03 -20.77 11.80
C GLY A 4 6.20 -19.51 11.55
N LEU A 5 6.61 -18.72 10.55
CA LEU A 5 5.98 -17.44 10.22
C LEU A 5 4.53 -17.65 9.78
N LYS A 6 3.58 -17.04 10.52
CA LYS A 6 2.16 -17.10 10.19
C LYS A 6 1.89 -16.43 8.84
N LYS A 7 1.28 -17.11 7.87
CA LYS A 7 0.98 -16.53 6.53
C LYS A 7 -0.29 -15.68 6.48
N HIS A 8 -1.15 -15.80 7.49
CA HIS A 8 -2.47 -15.15 7.49
C HIS A 8 -2.57 -14.05 8.54
N LEU A 9 -3.35 -13.01 8.22
CA LEU A 9 -3.72 -11.93 9.13
C LEU A 9 -5.24 -11.94 9.32
N LYS A 10 -5.69 -12.17 10.55
CA LYS A 10 -7.11 -12.03 10.90
C LYS A 10 -7.50 -10.56 10.87
N ARG A 11 -8.70 -10.26 10.35
CA ARG A 11 -9.12 -8.87 10.13
C ARG A 11 -9.21 -8.05 11.41
N LEU A 12 -9.68 -8.65 12.50
CA LEU A 12 -9.74 -8.01 13.81
C LEU A 12 -8.37 -7.54 14.32
N ASN A 13 -7.29 -8.21 13.88
CA ASN A 13 -5.92 -7.90 14.28
C ASN A 13 -5.21 -7.02 13.24
N ALA A 14 -5.90 -6.59 12.18
CA ALA A 14 -5.33 -5.69 11.20
C ALA A 14 -5.09 -4.30 11.82
N PRO A 15 -4.09 -3.54 11.34
CA PRO A 15 -3.88 -2.18 11.80
C PRO A 15 -5.14 -1.31 11.66
N LYS A 16 -5.52 -0.60 12.73
CA LYS A 16 -6.76 0.19 12.78
C LYS A 16 -6.81 1.30 11.72
N HIS A 17 -5.66 1.88 11.36
CA HIS A 17 -5.57 2.97 10.37
C HIS A 17 -5.91 2.54 8.94
N TRP A 18 -6.03 1.23 8.67
CA TRP A 18 -6.51 0.71 7.38
C TRP A 18 -8.03 0.86 7.19
N MET A 19 -8.78 1.15 8.26
CA MET A 19 -10.25 1.33 8.23
C MET A 19 -11.01 0.14 7.61
N LEU A 20 -10.58 -1.09 7.91
CA LEU A 20 -11.29 -2.28 7.43
C LEU A 20 -12.58 -2.48 8.23
N ASN A 21 -13.68 -2.76 7.52
CA ASN A 21 -14.95 -3.09 8.14
C ASN A 21 -14.88 -4.43 8.88
N LYS A 22 -15.56 -4.53 10.04
CA LYS A 22 -15.58 -5.74 10.86
C LYS A 22 -16.19 -6.94 10.13
N LEU A 23 -17.24 -6.71 9.34
CA LEU A 23 -18.08 -7.76 8.73
C LEU A 23 -17.71 -8.16 7.31
N GLY A 24 -16.77 -7.49 6.63
CA GLY A 24 -16.47 -7.79 5.21
C GLY A 24 -15.60 -9.03 4.97
N GLY A 25 -15.59 -9.99 5.90
CA GLY A 25 -14.80 -11.23 5.85
C GLY A 25 -13.80 -11.42 7.00
N ALA A 26 -13.40 -12.67 7.23
CA ALA A 26 -12.58 -13.06 8.40
C ALA A 26 -11.10 -12.62 8.33
N PHE A 27 -10.57 -12.39 7.12
CA PHE A 27 -9.15 -12.12 6.89
C PHE A 27 -8.93 -10.71 6.32
N ALA A 28 -7.75 -10.17 6.61
CA ALA A 28 -7.22 -8.94 6.02
C ALA A 28 -6.03 -9.28 5.11
N PRO A 29 -5.70 -8.44 4.11
CA PRO A 29 -4.49 -8.63 3.34
C PRO A 29 -3.28 -8.53 4.26
N LYS A 30 -2.55 -9.64 4.40
CA LYS A 30 -1.27 -9.63 5.12
C LYS A 30 -0.23 -8.98 4.20
N PRO A 31 0.44 -7.90 4.62
CA PRO A 31 1.49 -7.28 3.82
C PRO A 31 2.63 -8.27 3.60
N SER A 32 3.17 -8.27 2.38
CA SER A 32 4.40 -8.99 2.05
C SER A 32 5.57 -8.39 2.82
N SER A 33 6.65 -9.15 3.01
CA SER A 33 7.91 -8.59 3.50
C SER A 33 8.44 -7.61 2.45
N GLY A 34 8.77 -6.39 2.87
CA GLY A 34 9.21 -5.33 1.96
C GLY A 34 9.78 -4.13 2.72
N PRO A 35 9.86 -2.95 2.09
CA PRO A 35 10.59 -1.82 2.64
C PRO A 35 10.02 -1.27 3.96
N HIS A 36 8.69 -1.32 4.11
CA HIS A 36 7.98 -0.77 5.26
C HIS A 36 7.48 -1.87 6.20
N LYS A 37 7.46 -1.58 7.51
CA LYS A 37 6.94 -2.51 8.52
C LYS A 37 5.46 -2.77 8.29
N ALA A 38 5.00 -4.00 8.58
CA ALA A 38 3.62 -4.40 8.35
C ALA A 38 2.54 -3.56 9.09
N ARG A 39 2.91 -2.86 10.17
CA ARG A 39 2.01 -1.95 10.90
C ARG A 39 2.11 -0.49 10.45
N GLU A 40 3.12 -0.14 9.67
CA GLU A 40 3.42 1.23 9.20
C GLU A 40 3.32 1.31 7.66
N CYS A 41 2.53 0.43 7.05
CA CYS A 41 2.32 0.38 5.61
C CYS A 41 0.83 0.31 5.27
N LEU A 42 0.53 0.49 3.99
CA LEU A 42 -0.76 0.28 3.38
C LEU A 42 -0.57 -0.62 2.13
N PRO A 43 -1.05 -1.87 2.16
CA PRO A 43 -0.94 -2.78 1.02
C PRO A 43 -1.56 -2.20 -0.26
N LEU A 44 -0.94 -2.44 -1.42
CA LEU A 44 -1.44 -1.97 -2.73
C LEU A 44 -2.92 -2.32 -2.98
N ILE A 45 -3.36 -3.48 -2.52
CA ILE A 45 -4.77 -3.86 -2.61
C ILE A 45 -5.71 -2.90 -1.89
N LEU A 46 -5.31 -2.39 -0.71
CA LEU A 46 -6.12 -1.43 0.03
C LEU A 46 -6.09 -0.05 -0.62
N ILE A 47 -4.98 0.31 -1.25
CA ILE A 47 -4.87 1.56 -2.04
C ILE A 47 -5.87 1.54 -3.20
N LEU A 48 -5.82 0.51 -4.04
CA LEU A 48 -6.67 0.44 -5.24
C LEU A 48 -8.16 0.22 -4.90
N ARG A 49 -8.48 -0.65 -3.94
CA ARG A 49 -9.86 -1.01 -3.63
C ARG A 49 -10.53 -0.07 -2.63
N ASN A 50 -9.88 0.20 -1.49
CA ASN A 50 -10.52 0.90 -0.37
C ASN A 50 -10.33 2.42 -0.41
N LYS A 51 -9.23 2.92 -0.98
CA LYS A 51 -8.92 4.35 -1.03
C LYS A 51 -9.31 4.97 -2.37
N LEU A 52 -8.77 4.47 -3.49
CA LEU A 52 -9.04 5.00 -4.84
C LEU A 52 -10.34 4.47 -5.45
N LYS A 53 -10.83 3.31 -5.00
CA LYS A 53 -12.04 2.66 -5.50
C LYS A 53 -12.01 2.32 -7.01
N TYR A 54 -10.83 2.08 -7.58
CA TYR A 54 -10.67 1.57 -8.95
C TYR A 54 -11.03 0.09 -9.10
N ALA A 55 -11.11 -0.62 -7.97
CA ALA A 55 -11.59 -1.98 -7.92
C ALA A 55 -12.63 -2.12 -6.80
N LEU A 56 -13.61 -3.00 -7.02
CA LEU A 56 -14.59 -3.43 -6.04
C LEU A 56 -14.12 -4.71 -5.35
N THR A 57 -13.52 -5.64 -6.11
CA THR A 57 -13.17 -6.98 -5.63
C THR A 57 -11.66 -7.24 -5.57
N TYR A 58 -11.27 -8.31 -4.87
CA TYR A 58 -9.86 -8.75 -4.79
C TYR A 58 -9.33 -9.20 -6.17
N ARG A 59 -10.19 -9.78 -7.01
CA ARG A 59 -9.84 -10.27 -8.35
C ARG A 59 -9.51 -9.14 -9.31
N GLU A 60 -10.30 -8.07 -9.29
CA GLU A 60 -10.04 -6.88 -10.12
C GLU A 60 -8.70 -6.23 -9.80
N VAL A 61 -8.33 -6.12 -8.52
CA VAL A 61 -7.01 -5.60 -8.14
C VAL A 61 -5.89 -6.45 -8.72
N ILE A 62 -6.02 -7.78 -8.68
CA ILE A 62 -5.03 -8.67 -9.31
C ILE A 62 -4.96 -8.39 -10.81
N ALA A 63 -6.09 -8.26 -11.50
CA ALA A 63 -6.12 -7.97 -12.93
C ALA A 63 -5.41 -6.64 -13.27
N ILE A 64 -5.68 -5.57 -12.51
CA ILE A 64 -5.02 -4.25 -12.69
C ILE A 64 -3.50 -4.37 -12.49
N LEU A 65 -3.06 -5.06 -11.44
CA LEU A 65 -1.64 -5.19 -11.13
C LEU A 65 -0.90 -6.07 -12.14
N MET A 66 -1.53 -7.11 -12.67
CA MET A 66 -0.94 -7.99 -13.68
C MET A 66 -0.78 -7.31 -15.04
N GLN A 67 -1.59 -6.29 -15.34
CA GLN A 67 -1.40 -5.41 -16.51
C GLN A 67 -0.22 -4.44 -16.38
N ARG A 68 0.51 -4.45 -15.25
CA ARG A 68 1.71 -3.63 -15.00
C ARG A 68 1.46 -2.11 -15.08
N HIS A 69 0.23 -1.67 -14.80
CA HIS A 69 -0.16 -0.26 -14.85
C HIS A 69 0.13 0.52 -13.56
N VAL A 70 0.52 -0.15 -12.48
CA VAL A 70 0.78 0.48 -11.18
C VAL A 70 2.26 0.45 -10.88
N MET A 71 2.81 1.63 -10.60
CA MET A 71 4.20 1.82 -10.21
C MET A 71 4.27 2.36 -8.79
N VAL A 72 5.24 1.86 -8.02
CA VAL A 72 5.61 2.42 -6.71
C VAL A 72 7.07 2.82 -6.78
N ASP A 73 7.36 4.09 -6.52
CA ASP A 73 8.68 4.71 -6.66
C ASP A 73 9.29 4.43 -8.05
N ALA A 74 8.54 4.73 -9.10
CA ALA A 74 8.89 4.49 -10.51
C ALA A 74 9.18 3.02 -10.89
N LYS A 75 8.93 2.06 -10.00
CA LYS A 75 9.07 0.62 -10.29
C LYS A 75 7.71 -0.05 -10.38
N VAL A 76 7.48 -0.78 -11.47
CA VAL A 76 6.25 -1.58 -11.63
C VAL A 76 6.14 -2.61 -10.50
N ARG A 77 5.00 -2.64 -9.82
CA ARG A 77 4.71 -3.61 -8.76
C ARG A 77 3.48 -4.44 -9.12
N THR A 78 3.67 -5.76 -9.21
CA THR A 78 2.60 -6.73 -9.46
C THR A 78 2.07 -7.38 -8.18
N ASP A 79 2.81 -7.26 -7.06
CA ASP A 79 2.40 -7.82 -5.78
C ASP A 79 1.26 -7.01 -5.13
N LYS A 80 0.08 -7.61 -5.10
CA LYS A 80 -1.13 -7.08 -4.44
C LYS A 80 -0.96 -6.73 -2.96
N THR A 81 -0.06 -7.42 -2.25
CA THR A 81 0.20 -7.17 -0.83
C THR A 81 1.51 -6.41 -0.59
N TYR A 82 2.06 -5.77 -1.62
CA TYR A 82 3.26 -4.94 -1.49
C TYR A 82 3.06 -3.85 -0.43
N PRO A 83 3.97 -3.74 0.56
CA PRO A 83 3.83 -2.80 1.66
C PRO A 83 4.30 -1.40 1.25
N ALA A 84 3.45 -0.64 0.53
CA ALA A 84 3.68 0.78 0.30
C ALA A 84 3.54 1.55 1.62
N GLY A 85 4.39 2.54 1.88
CA GLY A 85 4.42 3.22 3.17
C GLY A 85 4.62 4.72 3.04
N PHE A 86 5.06 5.33 4.14
CA PHE A 86 5.22 6.78 4.24
C PHE A 86 6.20 7.33 3.20
N MET A 87 5.82 8.42 2.54
CA MET A 87 6.56 9.10 1.46
C MET A 87 6.71 8.34 0.14
N ASP A 88 6.21 7.12 0.02
CA ASP A 88 6.24 6.41 -1.27
C ASP A 88 5.33 7.12 -2.28
N VAL A 89 5.77 7.13 -3.54
CA VAL A 89 5.00 7.65 -4.67
C VAL A 89 4.36 6.49 -5.41
N VAL A 90 3.03 6.50 -5.51
CA VAL A 90 2.22 5.55 -6.29
C VAL A 90 1.76 6.25 -7.55
N SER A 91 2.21 5.76 -8.70
CA SER A 91 1.93 6.32 -10.01
C SER A 91 1.10 5.35 -10.84
N ILE A 92 0.09 5.87 -11.54
CA ILE A 92 -0.75 5.12 -12.48
C ILE A 92 -0.69 5.85 -13.82
N PRO A 93 0.28 5.49 -14.70
CA PRO A 93 0.49 6.21 -15.96
C PRO A 93 -0.72 6.20 -16.89
N LYS A 94 -1.54 5.16 -16.83
CA LYS A 94 -2.74 5.03 -17.67
C LYS A 94 -3.81 6.09 -17.37
N THR A 95 -3.91 6.52 -16.11
CA THR A 95 -4.81 7.62 -15.69
C THR A 95 -4.09 8.96 -15.56
N ASN A 96 -2.78 8.98 -15.78
CA ASN A 96 -1.89 10.12 -15.56
C ASN A 96 -1.99 10.70 -14.14
N GLU A 97 -2.12 9.82 -13.14
CA GLU A 97 -2.25 10.23 -11.75
C GLU A 97 -1.05 9.77 -10.91
N ASN A 98 -0.58 10.68 -10.06
CA ASN A 98 0.49 10.44 -9.11
C ASN A 98 0.01 10.75 -7.70
N PHE A 99 0.31 9.84 -6.77
CA PHE A 99 -0.10 9.94 -5.38
C PHE A 99 1.09 9.76 -4.44
N ARG A 100 1.21 10.61 -3.44
CA ARG A 100 2.15 10.44 -2.32
C ARG A 100 1.43 9.94 -1.09
N LEU A 101 1.98 8.91 -0.44
CA LEU A 101 1.44 8.40 0.83
C LEU A 101 1.89 9.28 1.98
N LEU A 102 0.94 10.03 2.55
CA LEU A 102 1.14 10.88 3.72
C LEU A 102 0.20 10.48 4.85
N TYR A 103 0.53 10.92 6.07
CA TYR A 103 -0.39 10.81 7.20
C TYR A 103 -1.34 12.01 7.22
N ASP A 104 -2.61 11.74 7.51
CA ASP A 104 -3.55 12.79 7.91
C ASP A 104 -3.35 13.17 9.39
N THR A 105 -4.04 14.23 9.82
CA THR A 105 -4.00 14.72 11.22
C THR A 105 -4.50 13.69 12.25
N LYS A 106 -5.17 12.62 11.80
CA LYS A 106 -5.68 11.51 12.63
C LYS A 106 -4.75 10.30 12.62
N GLY A 107 -3.56 10.39 12.01
CA GLY A 107 -2.57 9.31 11.94
C GLY A 107 -2.90 8.20 10.94
N ARG A 108 -3.68 8.50 9.90
CA ARG A 108 -4.15 7.52 8.90
C ARG A 108 -3.51 7.83 7.55
N PHE A 109 -3.26 6.80 6.74
CA PHE A 109 -2.74 7.04 5.40
C PHE A 109 -3.79 7.71 4.50
N ARG A 110 -3.38 8.82 3.90
CA ARG A 110 -4.07 9.53 2.83
C ARG A 110 -3.19 9.51 1.59
N LEU A 111 -3.82 9.26 0.44
CA LEU A 111 -3.20 9.42 -0.86
C LEU A 111 -3.36 10.88 -1.24
N HIS A 112 -2.26 11.63 -1.21
CA HIS A 112 -2.23 13.02 -1.65
C HIS A 112 -1.88 13.05 -3.12
N SER A 113 -2.74 13.63 -3.96
CA SER A 113 -2.44 13.81 -5.38
C SER A 113 -1.31 14.83 -5.52
N ILE A 114 -0.33 14.52 -6.35
CA ILE A 114 0.85 15.34 -6.59
C ILE A 114 1.07 15.54 -8.09
N LYS A 115 1.81 16.60 -8.46
CA LYS A 115 2.22 16.86 -9.84
C LYS A 115 3.38 15.95 -10.26
N ASP A 116 3.58 15.80 -11.57
CA ASP A 116 4.62 14.94 -12.15
C ASP A 116 6.04 15.33 -11.73
N GLU A 117 6.31 16.62 -11.53
CA GLU A 117 7.61 17.10 -11.05
C GLU A 117 7.92 16.60 -9.64
N GLU A 118 6.91 16.64 -8.77
CA GLU A 118 7.04 16.18 -7.38
C GLU A 118 7.13 14.65 -7.29
N ALA A 119 6.55 13.95 -8.26
CA ALA A 119 6.60 12.49 -8.35
C ALA A 119 8.01 11.94 -8.65
N LYS A 120 8.91 12.78 -9.20
CA LYS A 120 10.30 12.40 -9.52
C LYS A 120 11.17 12.15 -8.30
N PHE A 121 10.79 12.67 -7.13
CA PHE A 121 11.58 12.54 -5.91
C PHE A 121 10.73 12.07 -4.72
N LYS A 122 11.41 11.63 -3.66
CA LYS A 122 10.81 11.38 -2.35
C LYS A 122 11.79 11.67 -1.24
N LEU A 123 11.26 11.94 -0.04
CA LEU A 123 12.07 12.15 1.14
C LEU A 123 12.26 10.83 1.89
N CYS A 124 13.49 10.56 2.29
CA CYS A 124 13.86 9.39 3.09
C CYS A 124 14.59 9.85 4.35
N LYS A 125 14.25 9.26 5.51
CA LYS A 125 14.98 9.48 6.76
C LYS A 125 16.11 8.46 6.88
N VAL A 126 17.35 8.93 7.03
CA VAL A 126 18.50 8.07 7.34
C VAL A 126 18.30 7.47 8.74
N ARG A 127 18.40 6.14 8.85
CA ARG A 127 18.25 5.42 10.14
C ARG A 127 19.58 4.94 10.72
N ASN A 128 20.54 4.62 9.86
CA ASN A 128 21.84 4.12 10.26
C ASN A 128 22.86 4.48 9.18
N VAL A 129 24.08 4.78 9.59
CA VAL A 129 25.24 4.99 8.71
C VAL A 129 26.34 4.05 9.22
N GLN A 130 26.80 3.15 8.37
CA GLN A 130 27.87 2.21 8.67
C GLN A 130 29.02 2.49 7.69
N PHE A 131 30.24 2.47 8.22
CA PHE A 131 31.48 2.67 7.47
C PHE A 131 32.07 1.31 7.09
#